data_AF-A0A4Q9QN22-F1
#
_entry.id   AF-A0A4Q9QN22-F1
#
_cell.length_a   1.000
_cell.length_b   1.000
_cell.length_c   1.000
_cell.angle_alpha   90.00
_cell.angle_beta   90.00
_cell.angle_gamma   90.00
#
_symmetry.space_group_name_H-M   'P 1'
#
loop_
_entity.id
_entity.type
_entity.pdbx_description
1 polymer ?
#
loop_
_entity_poly.entity_id
_entity_poly.type
_entity_poly.pdbx_seq_one_letter_code
_entity_poly.pdbx_strand_id
1 'polypeptide(L)'
;MDRVLSFKQGRVPLLISMPHAGLRLTPAVEAGLVADAHNLSDTDWHIPQLYDFAEQLGASTLAAEYSRFVIDLNRPADDKPLYAGATTGLYPATLFDGTPLFREGLEPSKEERARYLQQIWTPYHRTLQQELTRLKAQFGYALLFDAHSIRSVIAHLFDGKLPDFNLGTFNGASCDAQLAERLQAACSEARGYSHVLNGRFKGGHITRHYGNPAEHIHAVQLELAQCTYMDEVAPFTYREALARPTRQVLEQLLRTLLAWGEERYPA
;
A
#
# COMPACT_ATOMS: atom_id res chain seq x y z
N MET A 1 -10.47 11.50 -17.32
CA MET A 1 -9.55 11.55 -16.16
C MET A 1 -8.17 11.29 -16.70
N ASP A 2 -7.22 12.18 -16.43
CA ASP A 2 -5.88 12.07 -17.01
C ASP A 2 -4.88 11.58 -15.96
N ARG A 3 -3.96 10.71 -16.39
CA ARG A 3 -2.86 10.15 -15.59
C ARG A 3 -3.33 9.65 -14.22
N VAL A 4 -4.04 8.53 -14.20
CA VAL A 4 -4.62 7.95 -12.97
C VAL A 4 -3.62 7.13 -12.14
N LEU A 5 -2.49 6.78 -12.76
CA LEU A 5 -1.38 6.05 -12.16
C LEU A 5 -0.06 6.49 -12.79
N SER A 6 1.03 6.24 -12.08
CA SER A 6 2.40 6.28 -12.59
C SER A 6 3.00 4.88 -12.52
N PHE A 7 3.41 4.34 -13.66
CA PHE A 7 4.02 3.01 -13.77
C PHE A 7 5.41 3.12 -14.37
N LYS A 8 6.37 2.42 -13.75
CA LYS A 8 7.73 2.25 -14.27
C LYS A 8 8.05 0.76 -14.27
N GLN A 9 8.30 0.21 -15.45
CA GLN A 9 8.71 -1.17 -15.59
C GLN A 9 10.18 -1.35 -15.18
N GLY A 10 10.44 -2.37 -14.38
CA GLY A 10 11.75 -2.80 -13.93
C GLY A 10 12.28 -4.03 -14.66
N ARG A 11 13.37 -4.57 -14.13
CA ARG A 11 14.19 -5.65 -14.70
C ARG A 11 14.45 -6.83 -13.75
N VAL A 12 13.87 -6.82 -12.56
CA VAL A 12 13.93 -7.91 -11.56
C VAL A 12 12.50 -8.40 -11.25
N PRO A 13 12.30 -9.59 -10.66
CA PRO A 13 10.97 -10.17 -10.42
C PRO A 13 10.20 -9.52 -9.25
N LEU A 14 10.31 -8.20 -9.07
CA LEU A 14 9.68 -7.45 -7.99
C LEU A 14 8.86 -6.28 -8.53
N LEU A 15 7.59 -6.21 -8.14
CA LEU A 15 6.71 -5.07 -8.29
C LEU A 15 6.42 -4.45 -6.92
N ILE A 16 6.62 -3.14 -6.80
CA ILE A 16 6.20 -2.32 -5.65
C ILE A 16 4.92 -1.57 -6.02
N SER A 17 3.82 -1.87 -5.32
CA SER A 17 2.52 -1.23 -5.45
C SER A 17 2.38 -0.15 -4.37
N MET A 18 1.94 1.06 -4.74
CA MET A 18 1.76 2.23 -3.84
C MET A 18 0.36 2.82 -4.07
N PRO A 19 -0.70 2.12 -3.65
CA PRO A 19 -2.08 2.40 -4.05
C PRO A 19 -2.68 3.65 -3.40
N HIS A 20 -2.06 4.18 -2.34
CA HIS A 20 -2.62 5.27 -1.51
C HIS A 20 -1.78 6.55 -1.50
N ALA A 21 -0.78 6.65 -2.38
CA ALA A 21 0.09 7.83 -2.51
C ALA A 21 -0.51 8.99 -3.32
N GLY A 22 -1.67 8.78 -3.95
CA GLY A 22 -2.29 9.75 -4.83
C GLY A 22 -2.85 10.97 -4.10
N LEU A 23 -2.79 12.13 -4.74
CA LEU A 23 -3.21 13.43 -4.17
C LEU A 23 -4.33 14.10 -4.96
N ARG A 24 -4.59 13.64 -6.19
CA ARG A 24 -5.63 14.25 -7.03
C ARG A 24 -7.01 13.90 -6.49
N LEU A 25 -7.87 14.89 -6.44
CA LEU A 25 -9.30 14.73 -6.21
C LEU A 25 -10.06 14.91 -7.51
N THR A 26 -11.24 14.32 -7.59
CA THR A 26 -12.21 14.67 -8.64
C THR A 26 -12.98 15.92 -8.20
N PRO A 27 -13.56 16.70 -9.14
CA PRO A 27 -14.31 17.89 -8.77
C PRO A 27 -15.44 17.62 -7.77
N ALA A 28 -16.12 16.47 -7.88
CA ALA A 28 -17.19 16.09 -6.97
C ALA A 28 -16.69 15.74 -5.56
N VAL A 29 -15.58 15.02 -5.48
CA VAL A 29 -14.97 14.70 -4.18
C VAL A 29 -14.47 15.98 -3.53
N GLU A 30 -13.69 16.80 -4.24
CA GLU A 30 -13.15 18.07 -3.74
C GLU A 30 -14.25 19.03 -3.26
N ALA A 31 -15.34 19.17 -4.02
CA ALA A 31 -16.46 19.99 -3.62
C ALA A 31 -17.23 19.41 -2.43
N GLY A 32 -17.22 18.10 -2.24
CA GLY A 32 -17.97 17.42 -1.18
C GLY A 32 -17.26 17.36 0.17
N LEU A 33 -15.92 17.41 0.20
CA LEU A 33 -15.14 17.20 1.42
C LEU A 33 -15.56 18.13 2.58
N VAL A 34 -15.47 17.61 3.80
CA VAL A 34 -15.48 18.44 5.02
C VAL A 34 -14.15 19.18 5.17
N ALA A 35 -14.15 20.27 5.94
CA ALA A 35 -12.98 21.10 6.19
C ALA A 35 -11.74 20.27 6.60
N ASP A 36 -11.94 19.33 7.53
CA ASP A 36 -10.86 18.51 8.12
C ASP A 36 -10.24 17.54 7.11
N ALA A 37 -10.94 17.19 6.03
CA ALA A 37 -10.46 16.25 5.01
C ALA A 37 -9.62 16.91 3.90
N HIS A 38 -9.61 18.24 3.80
CA HIS A 38 -8.88 18.93 2.71
C HIS A 38 -7.36 18.72 2.77
N ASN A 39 -6.81 18.38 3.93
CA ASN A 39 -5.39 18.09 4.08
C ASN A 39 -5.01 16.67 3.62
N LEU A 40 -5.98 15.80 3.30
CA LEU A 40 -5.77 14.40 2.92
C LEU A 40 -5.03 13.59 4.00
N SER A 41 -5.49 13.67 5.26
CA SER A 41 -4.86 13.05 6.43
C SER A 41 -4.64 11.53 6.36
N ASP A 42 -5.36 10.84 5.50
CA ASP A 42 -5.33 9.37 5.39
C ASP A 42 -4.55 8.90 4.16
N THR A 43 -3.89 9.82 3.45
CA THR A 43 -2.95 9.53 2.37
C THR A 43 -1.66 8.92 2.91
N ASP A 44 -1.10 7.99 2.15
CA ASP A 44 0.20 7.39 2.41
C ASP A 44 1.29 8.33 1.84
N TRP A 45 1.49 9.46 2.53
CA TRP A 45 2.33 10.56 2.07
C TRP A 45 3.77 10.13 1.81
N HIS A 46 4.41 10.73 0.81
CA HIS A 46 5.83 10.52 0.45
C HIS A 46 6.26 9.09 0.12
N ILE A 47 5.37 8.09 0.06
CA ILE A 47 5.74 6.71 -0.27
C ILE A 47 6.56 6.62 -1.57
N PRO A 48 6.19 7.27 -2.69
CA PRO A 48 7.03 7.26 -3.90
C PRO A 48 8.45 7.82 -3.68
N GLN A 49 8.60 8.85 -2.86
CA GLN A 49 9.91 9.41 -2.48
C GLN A 49 10.67 8.46 -1.56
N LEU A 50 10.00 7.84 -0.59
CA LEU A 50 10.60 6.91 0.37
C LEU A 50 11.17 5.67 -0.33
N TYR A 51 10.55 5.23 -1.43
CA TYR A 51 10.96 4.07 -2.24
C TYR A 51 11.73 4.43 -3.52
N ASP A 52 12.22 5.66 -3.70
CA ASP A 52 12.90 6.07 -4.95
C ASP A 52 14.16 5.21 -5.28
N PHE A 53 14.74 4.54 -4.28
CA PHE A 53 15.83 3.58 -4.44
C PHE A 53 15.41 2.31 -5.21
N ALA A 54 14.11 2.07 -5.39
CA ALA A 54 13.57 0.95 -6.16
C ALA A 54 14.09 0.91 -7.61
N GLU A 55 14.37 2.08 -8.21
CA GLU A 55 14.99 2.15 -9.52
C GLU A 55 16.39 1.52 -9.55
N GLN A 56 17.21 1.80 -8.53
CA GLN A 56 18.55 1.23 -8.44
C GLN A 56 18.49 -0.28 -8.21
N LEU A 57 17.51 -0.75 -7.41
CA LEU A 57 17.20 -2.16 -7.24
C LEU A 57 16.71 -2.82 -8.54
N GLY A 58 16.20 -2.03 -9.48
CA GLY A 58 15.64 -2.48 -10.74
C GLY A 58 14.20 -2.98 -10.63
N ALA A 59 13.50 -2.71 -9.53
CA ALA A 59 12.11 -3.12 -9.31
C ALA A 59 11.14 -2.32 -10.18
N SER A 60 10.04 -2.95 -10.57
CA SER A 60 8.90 -2.24 -11.14
C SER A 60 8.18 -1.45 -10.04
N THR A 61 7.66 -0.26 -10.36
CA THR A 61 6.88 0.54 -9.41
C THR A 61 5.55 0.96 -10.04
N LEU A 62 4.48 0.87 -9.26
CA LEU A 62 3.15 1.31 -9.63
C LEU A 62 2.58 2.18 -8.51
N ALA A 63 2.30 3.46 -8.78
CA ALA A 63 1.78 4.40 -7.81
C ALA A 63 0.47 5.04 -8.28
N ALA A 64 -0.46 5.22 -7.35
CA ALA A 64 -1.72 5.92 -7.61
C ALA A 64 -1.51 7.43 -7.74
N GLU A 65 -2.32 8.08 -8.56
CA GLU A 65 -2.30 9.55 -8.71
C GLU A 65 -3.51 10.22 -8.05
N TYR A 66 -4.62 9.50 -7.91
CA TYR A 66 -5.83 9.95 -7.22
C TYR A 66 -5.83 9.49 -5.77
N SER A 67 -6.30 10.36 -4.89
CA SER A 67 -6.41 10.05 -3.46
C SER A 67 -7.39 8.90 -3.23
N ARG A 68 -7.11 8.13 -2.17
CA ARG A 68 -8.02 7.09 -1.67
C ARG A 68 -9.42 7.63 -1.33
N PHE A 69 -9.56 8.93 -1.08
CA PHE A 69 -10.86 9.60 -0.86
C PHE A 69 -11.75 9.56 -2.10
N VAL A 70 -11.17 9.41 -3.30
CA VAL A 70 -11.92 9.19 -4.54
C VAL A 70 -12.34 7.73 -4.64
N ILE A 71 -11.37 6.82 -4.53
CA ILE A 71 -11.57 5.38 -4.56
C ILE A 71 -10.36 4.67 -3.94
N ASP A 72 -10.59 3.73 -3.02
CA ASP A 72 -9.54 2.97 -2.35
C ASP A 72 -9.10 1.79 -3.22
N LEU A 73 -7.90 1.90 -3.80
CA LEU A 73 -7.32 0.89 -4.69
C LEU A 73 -6.88 -0.39 -3.96
N ASN A 74 -6.89 -0.42 -2.63
CA ASN A 74 -6.63 -1.63 -1.84
C ASN A 74 -7.93 -2.22 -1.23
N ARG A 75 -9.06 -2.00 -1.92
CA ARG A 75 -10.37 -2.62 -1.67
C ARG A 75 -10.91 -3.31 -2.92
N PRO A 76 -11.71 -4.39 -2.75
CA PRO A 76 -12.25 -5.12 -3.89
C PRO A 76 -13.29 -4.28 -4.64
N ALA A 77 -13.38 -4.49 -5.96
CA ALA A 77 -14.32 -3.78 -6.83
C ALA A 77 -15.81 -3.95 -6.45
N ASP A 78 -16.15 -5.04 -5.75
CA ASP A 78 -17.51 -5.31 -5.25
C ASP A 78 -17.78 -4.72 -3.85
N ASP A 79 -16.82 -3.96 -3.31
CA ASP A 79 -16.88 -3.28 -2.01
C ASP A 79 -17.18 -4.21 -0.82
N LYS A 80 -16.88 -5.51 -0.96
CA LYS A 80 -17.04 -6.44 0.16
C LYS A 80 -16.03 -6.12 1.27
N PRO A 81 -16.48 -6.06 2.55
CA PRO A 81 -15.58 -5.86 3.68
C PRO A 81 -14.51 -6.94 3.76
N LEU A 82 -13.24 -6.53 3.94
CA LEU A 82 -12.11 -7.46 4.08
C LEU A 82 -11.82 -7.87 5.54
N TYR A 83 -12.30 -7.09 6.50
CA TYR A 83 -12.06 -7.22 7.92
C TYR A 83 -13.38 -7.10 8.69
N ALA A 84 -13.45 -7.76 9.85
CA ALA A 84 -14.47 -7.48 10.85
C ALA A 84 -14.09 -6.21 11.64
N GLY A 85 -15.07 -5.38 12.01
CA GLY A 85 -14.87 -4.14 12.77
C GLY A 85 -14.71 -2.88 11.90
N ALA A 86 -14.18 -1.81 12.48
CA ALA A 86 -14.01 -0.52 11.81
C ALA A 86 -13.05 -0.62 10.62
N THR A 87 -13.54 -0.28 9.43
CA THR A 87 -12.79 -0.25 8.18
C THR A 87 -13.39 0.78 7.24
N THR A 88 -12.57 1.29 6.33
CA THR A 88 -13.03 2.00 5.13
C THR A 88 -13.45 0.99 4.03
N GLY A 89 -14.38 1.40 3.17
CA GLY A 89 -14.77 0.69 1.95
C GLY A 89 -14.02 1.20 0.71
N LEU A 90 -14.37 0.64 -0.45
CA LEU A 90 -13.91 1.05 -1.79
C LEU A 90 -14.16 2.53 -2.05
N TYR A 91 -15.27 3.06 -1.55
CA TYR A 91 -15.55 4.49 -1.53
C TYR A 91 -15.62 4.92 -0.06
N PRO A 92 -14.52 5.47 0.50
CA PRO A 92 -14.50 5.87 1.90
C PRO A 92 -15.61 6.88 2.21
N ALA A 93 -16.32 6.68 3.32
CA ALA A 93 -17.36 7.59 3.80
C ALA A 93 -16.93 8.37 5.06
N THR A 94 -15.86 7.91 5.71
CA THR A 94 -15.32 8.47 6.95
C THR A 94 -13.79 8.52 6.85
N LEU A 95 -13.20 9.51 7.51
CA LEU A 95 -11.78 9.53 7.84
C LEU A 95 -11.46 8.41 8.83
N PHE A 96 -10.17 8.10 8.98
CA PHE A 96 -9.70 7.08 9.91
C PHE A 96 -10.02 7.33 11.38
N ASP A 97 -10.24 8.59 11.78
CA ASP A 97 -10.67 8.94 13.14
C ASP A 97 -12.19 8.85 13.37
N GLY A 98 -12.95 8.50 12.31
CA GLY A 98 -14.41 8.36 12.35
C GLY A 98 -15.18 9.60 11.91
N THR A 99 -14.51 10.72 11.61
CA THR A 99 -15.15 11.92 11.07
C THR A 99 -15.77 11.63 9.69
N PRO A 100 -17.00 12.09 9.38
CA PRO A 100 -17.54 11.99 8.03
C PRO A 100 -16.61 12.63 6.99
N LEU A 101 -16.39 11.95 5.86
CA LEU A 101 -15.49 12.46 4.81
C LEU A 101 -16.13 13.60 4.01
N PHE A 102 -17.44 13.51 3.79
CA PHE A 102 -18.20 14.46 2.99
C PHE A 102 -19.18 15.24 3.87
N ARG A 103 -19.46 16.48 3.45
CA ARG A 103 -20.61 17.24 3.95
C ARG A 103 -21.88 16.49 3.56
N GLU A 104 -22.87 16.50 4.45
CA GLU A 104 -24.11 15.75 4.28
C GLU A 104 -24.76 16.02 2.92
N GLY A 105 -25.02 14.95 2.15
CA GLY A 105 -25.65 15.01 0.84
C GLY A 105 -24.73 15.41 -0.33
N LEU A 106 -23.43 15.61 -0.07
CA LEU A 106 -22.42 15.91 -1.10
C LEU A 106 -21.47 14.73 -1.36
N GLU A 107 -21.87 13.51 -1.02
CA GLU A 107 -21.14 12.31 -1.41
C GLU A 107 -21.18 12.12 -2.94
N PRO A 108 -20.12 11.57 -3.56
CA PRO A 108 -20.14 11.26 -4.98
C PRO A 108 -21.30 10.33 -5.35
N SER A 109 -21.99 10.65 -6.44
CA SER A 109 -23.14 9.90 -6.95
C SER A 109 -22.75 8.48 -7.36
N LYS A 110 -23.75 7.60 -7.57
CA LYS A 110 -23.50 6.24 -8.08
C LYS A 110 -22.79 6.25 -9.44
N GLU A 111 -23.18 7.18 -10.31
CA GLU A 111 -22.59 7.37 -11.64
C GLU A 111 -21.15 7.88 -11.57
N GLU A 112 -20.84 8.71 -10.57
CA GLU A 112 -19.47 9.16 -10.30
C GLU A 112 -18.59 8.03 -9.81
N ARG A 113 -19.07 7.30 -8.80
CA ARG A 113 -18.40 6.12 -8.26
C ARG A 113 -18.12 5.07 -9.34
N ALA A 114 -19.12 4.77 -10.18
CA ALA A 114 -18.96 3.87 -11.32
C ALA A 114 -17.86 4.34 -12.30
N ARG A 115 -17.78 5.65 -12.56
CA ARG A 115 -16.69 6.24 -13.36
C ARG A 115 -15.33 6.08 -12.68
N TYR A 116 -15.24 6.23 -11.36
CA TYR A 116 -13.98 6.06 -10.62
C TYR A 116 -13.49 4.62 -10.68
N LEU A 117 -14.40 3.65 -10.52
CA LEU A 117 -14.10 2.23 -10.68
C LEU A 117 -13.58 1.91 -12.09
N GLN A 118 -14.24 2.42 -13.12
CA GLN A 118 -13.87 2.17 -14.51
C GLN A 118 -12.57 2.87 -14.92
N GLN A 119 -12.35 4.11 -14.46
CA GLN A 119 -11.28 4.97 -14.97
C GLN A 119 -10.05 5.05 -14.07
N ILE A 120 -10.15 4.70 -12.79
CA ILE A 120 -9.03 4.76 -11.83
C ILE A 120 -8.68 3.37 -11.32
N TRP A 121 -9.63 2.66 -10.72
CA TRP A 121 -9.39 1.34 -10.14
C TRP A 121 -9.06 0.29 -11.19
N THR A 122 -9.87 0.21 -12.25
CA THR A 122 -9.67 -0.81 -13.30
C THR A 122 -8.30 -0.68 -13.99
N PRO A 123 -7.83 0.52 -14.40
CA PRO A 123 -6.48 0.66 -14.96
C PRO A 123 -5.37 0.28 -13.98
N TYR A 124 -5.47 0.67 -12.71
CA TYR A 124 -4.46 0.32 -11.70
C TYR A 124 -4.33 -1.20 -11.55
N HIS A 125 -5.45 -1.90 -11.35
CA HIS A 125 -5.49 -3.35 -11.19
C HIS A 125 -5.11 -4.11 -12.46
N ARG A 126 -5.45 -3.57 -13.64
CA ARG A 126 -5.00 -4.12 -14.93
C ARG A 126 -3.49 -4.04 -15.07
N THR A 127 -2.89 -2.88 -14.80
CA THR A 127 -1.43 -2.68 -14.88
C THR A 127 -0.71 -3.58 -13.88
N LEU A 128 -1.21 -3.69 -12.64
CA LEU A 128 -0.68 -4.58 -11.62
C LEU A 128 -0.69 -6.04 -12.11
N GLN A 129 -1.84 -6.54 -12.58
CA GLN A 129 -1.97 -7.90 -13.10
C GLN A 129 -1.04 -8.15 -14.30
N GLN A 130 -1.00 -7.23 -15.25
CA GLN A 130 -0.16 -7.34 -16.44
C GLN A 130 1.33 -7.46 -16.07
N GLU A 131 1.77 -6.65 -15.11
CA GLU A 131 3.16 -6.67 -14.68
C GLU A 131 3.51 -7.95 -13.93
N LEU A 132 2.67 -8.42 -13.01
CA LEU A 132 2.90 -9.72 -12.35
C LEU A 132 2.94 -10.89 -13.34
N THR A 133 2.03 -10.89 -14.32
CA THR A 133 2.05 -11.90 -15.40
C THR A 133 3.35 -11.84 -16.19
N ARG A 134 3.83 -10.63 -16.53
CA ARG A 134 5.09 -10.44 -17.26
C ARG A 134 6.29 -10.93 -16.45
N LEU A 135 6.38 -10.55 -15.17
CA LEU A 135 7.46 -10.96 -14.28
C LEU A 135 7.49 -12.49 -14.14
N LYS A 136 6.34 -13.12 -13.87
CA LYS A 136 6.25 -14.59 -13.80
C LYS A 136 6.65 -15.26 -15.11
N ALA A 137 6.22 -14.73 -16.26
CA ALA A 137 6.59 -15.30 -17.55
C ALA A 137 8.10 -15.18 -17.85
N GLN A 138 8.75 -14.12 -17.37
CA GLN A 138 10.18 -13.87 -17.59
C GLN A 138 11.08 -14.63 -16.61
N PHE A 139 10.68 -14.74 -15.34
CA PHE A 139 11.53 -15.26 -14.26
C PHE A 139 11.05 -16.57 -13.66
N GLY A 140 9.88 -17.09 -14.06
CA GLY A 140 9.24 -18.27 -13.49
C GLY A 140 8.43 -18.00 -12.20
N TYR A 141 8.55 -16.80 -11.63
CA TYR A 141 7.86 -16.33 -10.43
C TYR A 141 7.73 -14.80 -10.42
N ALA A 142 6.89 -14.27 -9.52
CA ALA A 142 6.78 -12.83 -9.30
C ALA A 142 6.63 -12.49 -7.81
N LEU A 143 7.24 -11.39 -7.40
CA LEU A 143 7.15 -10.84 -6.05
C LEU A 143 6.36 -9.52 -6.09
N LEU A 144 5.41 -9.38 -5.18
CA LEU A 144 4.61 -8.17 -4.99
C LEU A 144 4.85 -7.61 -3.59
N PHE A 145 5.30 -6.37 -3.52
CA PHE A 145 5.42 -5.61 -2.29
C PHE A 145 4.38 -4.48 -2.30
N ASP A 146 3.34 -4.61 -1.48
CA ASP A 146 2.26 -3.63 -1.35
C ASP A 146 2.63 -2.63 -0.25
N ALA A 147 3.14 -1.48 -0.66
CA ALA A 147 3.74 -0.47 0.22
C ALA A 147 2.70 0.52 0.71
N HIS A 148 2.56 0.59 2.03
CA HIS A 148 1.61 1.46 2.72
C HIS A 148 2.23 2.20 3.90
N SER A 149 1.54 3.24 4.34
CA SER A 149 1.82 3.83 5.65
C SER A 149 0.60 4.51 6.25
N ILE A 150 0.57 4.56 7.58
CA ILE A 150 -0.52 5.14 8.35
C ILE A 150 0.01 5.88 9.58
N ARG A 151 -0.75 6.85 10.08
CA ARG A 151 -0.46 7.51 11.36
C ARG A 151 -0.31 6.46 12.47
N SER A 152 0.69 6.65 13.32
CA SER A 152 1.09 5.67 14.33
C SER A 152 0.08 5.51 15.46
N VAL A 153 -0.80 6.49 15.69
CA VAL A 153 -1.85 6.45 16.72
C VAL A 153 -3.19 6.86 16.10
N ILE A 154 -4.12 5.91 16.00
CA ILE A 154 -5.49 6.15 15.55
C ILE A 154 -6.43 5.34 16.44
N ALA A 155 -6.91 5.95 17.52
CA ALA A 155 -7.72 5.28 18.54
C ALA A 155 -9.00 4.61 18.00
N HIS A 156 -9.54 5.12 16.88
CA HIS A 156 -10.70 4.52 16.23
C HIS A 156 -10.39 3.18 15.53
N LEU A 157 -9.13 2.94 15.13
CA LEU A 157 -8.74 1.76 14.34
C LEU A 157 -7.97 0.71 15.15
N PHE A 158 -7.21 1.14 16.16
CA PHE A 158 -6.39 0.27 17.02
C PHE A 158 -5.98 0.97 18.32
N ASP A 159 -5.69 0.17 19.35
CA ASP A 159 -5.26 0.66 20.66
C ASP A 159 -3.77 1.03 20.66
N GLY A 160 -3.45 2.18 21.26
CA GLY A 160 -2.08 2.62 21.48
C GLY A 160 -1.33 3.02 20.19
N LYS A 161 0.01 2.91 20.25
CA LYS A 161 0.88 3.15 19.10
C LYS A 161 1.06 1.85 18.31
N LEU A 162 0.81 1.91 17.00
CA LEU A 162 1.09 0.83 16.07
C LEU A 162 2.60 0.49 16.06
N PRO A 163 2.98 -0.79 15.94
CA PRO A 163 4.36 -1.14 15.62
C PRO A 163 4.86 -0.39 14.37
N ASP A 164 6.16 -0.14 14.28
CA ASP A 164 6.71 0.68 13.22
C ASP A 164 6.63 -0.03 11.85
N PHE A 165 6.95 -1.33 11.80
CA PHE A 165 6.85 -2.18 10.61
C PHE A 165 5.81 -3.29 10.79
N ASN A 166 4.67 -3.20 10.08
CA ASN A 166 3.60 -4.21 10.16
C ASN A 166 3.54 -4.98 8.84
N LEU A 167 4.15 -6.16 8.82
CA LEU A 167 4.11 -7.05 7.67
C LEU A 167 2.76 -7.80 7.63
N GLY A 168 2.15 -7.87 6.44
CA GLY A 168 0.91 -8.59 6.20
C GLY A 168 1.05 -9.61 5.08
N THR A 169 0.77 -10.89 5.37
CA THR A 169 0.91 -12.00 4.41
C THR A 169 -0.38 -12.80 4.25
N PHE A 170 -1.51 -12.16 4.51
CA PHE A 170 -2.83 -12.76 4.61
C PHE A 170 -2.83 -13.99 5.55
N ASN A 171 -2.23 -13.85 6.73
CA ASN A 171 -1.98 -14.95 7.68
C ASN A 171 -1.27 -16.15 7.02
N GLY A 172 -0.29 -15.89 6.15
CA GLY A 172 0.50 -16.92 5.46
C GLY A 172 -0.08 -17.42 4.15
N ALA A 173 -1.24 -16.92 3.70
CA ALA A 173 -1.85 -17.37 2.45
C ALA A 173 -1.29 -16.67 1.19
N SER A 174 -0.69 -15.48 1.31
CA SER A 174 -0.28 -14.69 0.13
C SER A 174 1.18 -14.87 -0.27
N CYS A 175 2.02 -15.49 0.55
CA CYS A 175 3.42 -15.75 0.24
C CYS A 175 3.88 -17.09 0.83
N ASP A 176 5.09 -17.53 0.46
CA ASP A 176 5.70 -18.71 1.09
C ASP A 176 6.03 -18.42 2.56
N ALA A 177 5.92 -19.43 3.43
CA ALA A 177 6.20 -19.29 4.86
C ALA A 177 7.67 -18.91 5.12
N GLN A 178 8.61 -19.49 4.38
CA GLN A 178 10.03 -19.18 4.53
C GLN A 178 10.33 -17.72 4.16
N LEU A 179 9.63 -17.18 3.15
CA LEU A 179 9.75 -15.76 2.79
C LEU A 179 9.26 -14.86 3.94
N ALA A 180 8.10 -15.17 4.53
CA ALA A 180 7.56 -14.41 5.65
C ALA A 180 8.50 -14.42 6.86
N GLU A 181 9.08 -15.58 7.18
CA GLU A 181 10.06 -15.74 8.27
C GLU A 181 11.32 -14.90 8.03
N ARG A 182 11.87 -14.90 6.81
CA ARG A 182 13.06 -14.10 6.46
C ARG A 182 12.80 -12.59 6.55
N LEU A 183 11.62 -12.14 6.13
CA LEU A 183 11.23 -10.73 6.25
C LEU A 183 11.04 -10.31 7.70
N GLN A 184 10.42 -11.17 8.52
CA GLN A 184 10.31 -10.93 9.96
C GLN A 184 11.69 -10.88 10.63
N ALA A 185 12.61 -11.78 10.26
CA ALA A 185 13.98 -11.76 10.75
C ALA A 185 14.69 -10.45 10.38
N ALA A 186 14.59 -9.99 9.13
CA ALA A 186 15.16 -8.72 8.69
C ALA A 186 14.61 -7.52 9.49
N CYS A 187 13.31 -7.49 9.79
CA CYS A 187 12.73 -6.49 10.69
C CYS A 187 13.27 -6.60 12.13
N SER A 188 13.51 -7.81 12.63
CA SER A 188 14.05 -8.01 13.98
C SER A 188 15.48 -7.49 14.17
N GLU A 189 16.26 -7.44 13.09
CA GLU A 189 17.63 -6.91 13.09
C GLU A 189 17.67 -5.36 13.03
N ALA A 190 16.57 -4.72 12.63
CA ALA A 190 16.43 -3.27 12.56
C ALA A 190 16.29 -2.64 13.96
N ARG A 191 17.42 -2.47 14.64
CA ARG A 191 17.48 -1.87 15.99
C ARG A 191 16.79 -0.51 16.03
N GLY A 192 15.98 -0.30 17.07
CA GLY A 192 15.25 0.95 17.27
C GLY A 192 13.87 0.99 16.60
N TYR A 193 13.50 -0.05 15.85
CA TYR A 193 12.16 -0.20 15.29
C TYR A 193 11.41 -1.37 15.92
N SER A 194 10.12 -1.15 16.16
CA SER A 194 9.19 -2.22 16.50
C SER A 194 8.61 -2.85 15.23
N HIS A 195 8.26 -4.12 15.29
CA HIS A 195 7.67 -4.81 14.16
C HIS A 195 6.65 -5.86 14.59
N VAL A 196 5.79 -6.25 13.66
CA VAL A 196 4.86 -7.37 13.82
C VAL A 196 4.58 -8.01 12.46
N LEU A 197 4.33 -9.31 12.47
CA LEU A 197 3.82 -10.06 11.31
C LEU A 197 2.35 -10.43 11.55
N ASN A 198 1.49 -10.09 10.60
CA ASN A 198 0.05 -10.34 10.62
C ASN A 198 -0.66 -9.82 11.89
N GLY A 199 -0.25 -8.63 12.36
CA GLY A 199 -0.91 -7.90 13.45
C GLY A 199 -2.25 -7.29 13.02
N ARG A 200 -2.42 -5.97 13.21
CA ARG A 200 -3.62 -5.24 12.76
C ARG A 200 -3.79 -5.28 11.25
N PHE A 201 -2.69 -5.17 10.52
CA PHE A 201 -2.63 -5.15 9.06
C PHE A 201 -2.12 -6.49 8.56
N LYS A 202 -3.02 -7.26 7.95
CA LYS A 202 -2.75 -8.63 7.49
C LYS A 202 -2.59 -8.72 5.97
N GLY A 203 -2.70 -7.62 5.24
CA GLY A 203 -2.80 -7.61 3.78
C GLY A 203 -4.20 -7.27 3.31
N GLY A 204 -4.31 -6.19 2.52
CA GLY A 204 -5.52 -5.67 1.90
C GLY A 204 -5.95 -6.46 0.66
N HIS A 205 -6.78 -5.86 -0.18
CA HIS A 205 -7.28 -6.51 -1.40
C HIS A 205 -6.14 -6.95 -2.31
N ILE A 206 -5.15 -6.09 -2.56
CA ILE A 206 -4.03 -6.35 -3.47
C ILE A 206 -3.25 -7.57 -3.01
N THR A 207 -2.82 -7.60 -1.74
CA THR A 207 -2.09 -8.74 -1.17
C THR A 207 -2.88 -10.04 -1.27
N ARG A 208 -4.17 -10.00 -0.92
CA ARG A 208 -5.04 -11.19 -0.90
C ARG A 208 -5.40 -11.71 -2.28
N HIS A 209 -5.61 -10.80 -3.23
CA HIS A 209 -6.09 -11.14 -4.56
C HIS A 209 -4.96 -11.60 -5.47
N TYR A 210 -3.80 -10.95 -5.39
CA TYR A 210 -2.67 -11.24 -6.28
C TYR A 210 -1.66 -12.21 -5.68
N GLY A 211 -1.60 -12.34 -4.36
CA GLY A 211 -0.79 -13.37 -3.70
C GLY A 211 -1.35 -14.76 -4.00
N ASN A 212 -0.58 -15.56 -4.74
CA ASN A 212 -0.93 -16.94 -5.06
C ASN A 212 0.35 -17.80 -5.10
N PRO A 213 0.85 -18.25 -3.92
CA PRO A 213 2.10 -19.02 -3.83
C PRO A 213 2.07 -20.33 -4.62
N ALA A 214 0.89 -20.95 -4.78
CA ALA A 214 0.73 -22.16 -5.61
C ALA A 214 1.04 -21.90 -7.08
N GLU A 215 0.89 -20.65 -7.53
CA GLU A 215 1.21 -20.17 -8.88
C GLU A 215 2.47 -19.30 -8.91
N HIS A 216 3.34 -19.41 -7.89
CA HIS A 216 4.63 -18.72 -7.79
C HIS A 216 4.52 -17.18 -7.82
N ILE A 217 3.40 -16.64 -7.32
CA ILE A 217 3.25 -15.20 -7.09
C ILE A 217 3.18 -14.98 -5.58
N HIS A 218 4.17 -14.30 -5.01
CA HIS A 218 4.26 -14.06 -3.57
C HIS A 218 4.04 -12.58 -3.27
N ALA A 219 3.00 -12.29 -2.50
CA ALA A 219 2.63 -10.93 -2.14
C ALA A 219 2.78 -10.69 -0.63
N VAL A 220 3.38 -9.55 -0.28
CA VAL A 220 3.52 -9.07 1.09
C VAL A 220 3.11 -7.61 1.16
N GLN A 221 2.29 -7.26 2.15
CA GLN A 221 2.03 -5.86 2.50
C GLN A 221 3.01 -5.41 3.56
N LEU A 222 3.45 -4.15 3.48
CA LEU A 222 4.00 -3.44 4.63
C LEU A 222 3.15 -2.22 4.94
N GLU A 223 2.56 -2.20 6.13
CA GLU A 223 2.00 -0.97 6.71
C GLU A 223 3.04 -0.34 7.64
N LEU A 224 3.59 0.79 7.22
CA LEU A 224 4.63 1.52 7.94
C LEU A 224 4.03 2.63 8.82
N ALA A 225 4.46 2.76 10.08
CA ALA A 225 4.06 3.90 10.90
C ALA A 225 4.70 5.20 10.34
N GLN A 226 3.90 6.22 10.05
CA GLN A 226 4.35 7.47 9.41
C GLN A 226 5.43 8.21 10.22
N CYS A 227 5.39 8.13 11.56
CA CYS A 227 6.39 8.69 12.45
C CYS A 227 7.82 8.18 12.22
N THR A 228 8.00 7.13 11.41
CA THR A 228 9.32 6.61 11.02
C THR A 228 9.98 7.42 9.91
N TYR A 229 9.27 8.31 9.21
CA TYR A 229 9.84 9.06 8.08
C TYR A 229 9.26 10.47 7.89
N MET A 230 8.21 10.85 8.61
CA MET A 230 7.54 12.14 8.45
C MET A 230 6.86 12.63 9.74
N ASP A 231 6.46 13.90 9.75
CA ASP A 231 5.55 14.44 10.76
C ASP A 231 4.11 13.96 10.45
N GLU A 232 3.41 13.37 11.42
CA GLU A 232 2.07 12.77 11.23
C GLU A 232 0.90 13.77 11.24
N VAL A 233 1.24 15.06 11.25
CA VAL A 233 0.29 16.18 11.25
C VAL A 233 0.58 17.09 10.08
N ALA A 234 -0.46 17.73 9.52
CA ALA A 234 -0.31 18.71 8.45
C ALA A 234 0.73 19.78 8.83
N PRO A 235 1.67 20.14 7.92
CA PRO A 235 1.66 19.86 6.48
C PRO A 235 2.34 18.54 6.08
N PHE A 236 2.41 17.55 6.97
CA PHE A 236 2.93 16.20 6.69
C PHE A 236 4.39 16.23 6.25
N THR A 237 5.22 17.02 6.93
CA THR A 237 6.60 17.27 6.51
C THR A 237 7.42 15.98 6.47
N TYR A 238 8.03 15.68 5.32
CA TYR A 238 9.00 14.58 5.22
C TYR A 238 10.24 14.89 6.07
N ARG A 239 10.66 13.92 6.90
CA ARG A 239 11.75 14.09 7.86
C ARG A 239 12.94 13.22 7.44
N GLU A 240 13.84 13.80 6.65
CA GLU A 240 15.02 13.10 6.11
C GLU A 240 15.84 12.35 7.18
N ALA A 241 16.00 12.93 8.38
CA ALA A 241 16.72 12.30 9.48
C ALA A 241 16.05 11.01 10.01
N LEU A 242 14.72 10.91 9.91
CA LEU A 242 13.95 9.70 10.26
C LEU A 242 13.88 8.75 9.05
N ALA A 243 13.62 9.32 7.88
CA ALA A 243 13.42 8.54 6.66
C ALA A 243 14.68 7.79 6.22
N ARG A 244 15.88 8.37 6.37
CA ARG A 244 17.13 7.74 5.96
C ARG A 244 17.37 6.36 6.61
N PRO A 245 17.37 6.20 7.95
CA PRO A 245 17.51 4.88 8.56
C PRO A 245 16.33 3.96 8.21
N THR A 246 15.10 4.48 8.13
CA THR A 246 13.93 3.70 7.71
C THR A 246 14.09 3.11 6.30
N ARG A 247 14.64 3.90 5.37
CA ARG A 247 14.95 3.46 4.00
C ARG A 247 15.97 2.34 3.95
N GLN A 248 16.95 2.31 4.85
CA GLN A 248 17.91 1.20 4.92
C GLN A 248 17.22 -0.12 5.27
N VAL A 249 16.26 -0.08 6.19
CA VAL A 249 15.45 -1.26 6.55
C VAL A 249 14.56 -1.68 5.37
N LEU A 250 13.90 -0.72 4.71
CA LEU A 250 13.08 -1.00 3.53
C LEU A 250 13.91 -1.63 2.39
N GLU A 251 15.09 -1.09 2.12
CA GLU A 251 15.99 -1.65 1.12
C GLU A 251 16.41 -3.07 1.48
N GLN A 252 16.74 -3.33 2.75
CA GLN A 252 17.06 -4.67 3.23
C GLN A 252 15.90 -5.65 3.04
N LEU A 253 14.66 -5.24 3.34
CA LEU A 253 13.47 -6.08 3.12
C LEU A 253 13.29 -6.44 1.65
N LEU A 254 13.42 -5.47 0.74
CA LEU A 254 13.28 -5.73 -0.70
C LEU A 254 14.42 -6.58 -1.26
N ARG A 255 15.65 -6.42 -0.74
CA ARG A 255 16.79 -7.30 -1.06
C ARG A 255 16.56 -8.72 -0.55
N THR A 256 16.01 -8.88 0.65
CA THR A 256 15.65 -10.20 1.22
C THR A 256 14.59 -10.90 0.36
N LEU A 257 13.59 -10.17 -0.14
CA LEU A 257 12.59 -10.69 -1.10
C LEU A 257 13.26 -11.23 -2.37
N LEU A 258 14.13 -10.44 -2.99
CA LEU A 258 14.82 -10.82 -4.23
C LEU A 258 15.75 -12.02 -4.02
N ALA A 259 16.58 -11.99 -2.97
CA ALA A 259 17.50 -13.09 -2.65
C ALA A 259 16.75 -14.41 -2.38
N TRP A 260 15.64 -14.35 -1.64
CA TRP A 260 14.80 -15.53 -1.43
C TRP A 260 14.23 -16.07 -2.75
N GLY A 261 13.77 -15.19 -3.64
CA GLY A 261 13.25 -15.57 -4.95
C GLY A 261 14.28 -16.28 -5.81
N GLU A 262 15.50 -15.74 -5.89
CA GLU A 262 16.63 -16.33 -6.63
C GLU A 262 17.01 -17.71 -6.10
N GLU A 263 17.03 -17.90 -4.78
CA GLU A 263 17.30 -19.20 -4.16
C GLU A 263 16.16 -20.21 -4.39
N ARG A 264 14.91 -19.75 -4.34
CA ARG A 264 13.72 -20.61 -4.43
C ARG A 264 13.40 -21.05 -5.86
N TYR A 265 13.72 -20.20 -6.84
CA TYR A 265 13.44 -20.38 -8.26
C TYR A 265 14.72 -20.14 -9.08
N PRO A 266 15.69 -21.07 -9.02
CA PRO A 266 16.90 -20.97 -9.81
C PRO A 266 16.55 -20.98 -11.32
N ALA A 267 17.30 -20.20 -12.09
CA ALA A 267 17.14 -20.04 -13.53
C ALA A 267 17.41 -21.33 -14.33
#